data_AF-A0A351C8D6-F1
#
_entry.id   AF-A0A351C8D6-F1
#
_cell.length_a   1.000
_cell.length_b   1.000
_cell.length_c   1.000
_cell.angle_alpha   90.00
_cell.angle_beta   90.00
_cell.angle_gamma   90.00
#
_symmetry.space_group_name_H-M   'P 1'
#
loop_
_entity.id
_entity.type
_entity.pdbx_description
1 polymer ?
#
loop_
_entity_poly.entity_id
_entity_poly.type
_entity_poly.pdbx_seq_one_letter_code
_entity_poly.pdbx_strand_id
1 'polypeptide(L)'
;DGDLMEGISHEAGSLAGHLKLGKLIYLYDDNEITIDGSTSLAFTEDVTGRFEAYGWQVLSVEDGNDHAAIDTAIREAKAETNRPTLIRVHS
;
A
#
# COMPACT_ATOMS: atom_id res chain seq x y z
N ASP A 1 3.43 -7.26 4.95
CA ASP A 1 2.32 -8.26 4.89
C ASP A 1 1.43 -8.32 6.13
N GLY A 2 1.99 -8.57 7.33
CA GLY A 2 1.18 -8.82 8.54
C GLY A 2 0.12 -7.76 8.85
N ASP A 3 0.45 -6.46 8.74
CA ASP A 3 -0.53 -5.38 8.94
C ASP A 3 -1.73 -5.48 7.97
N LEU A 4 -1.50 -5.97 6.76
CA LEU A 4 -2.50 -6.06 5.70
C LEU A 4 -3.33 -7.35 5.76
N MET A 5 -2.98 -8.29 6.63
CA MET A 5 -3.80 -9.45 7.01
C MET A 5 -4.76 -9.14 8.16
N GLU A 6 -4.47 -8.11 8.97
CA GLU A 6 -5.24 -7.76 10.17
C GLU A 6 -6.53 -7.00 9.81
N GLY A 7 -7.66 -7.48 10.33
CA GLY A 7 -9.01 -6.91 10.09
C GLY A 7 -9.09 -5.39 10.26
N ILE A 8 -8.41 -4.87 11.28
CA ILE A 8 -8.44 -3.45 11.64
C ILE A 8 -7.82 -2.55 10.55
N SER A 9 -6.84 -3.05 9.78
CA SER A 9 -6.23 -2.26 8.71
C SER A 9 -7.17 -2.07 7.53
N HIS A 10 -8.05 -3.05 7.27
CA HIS A 10 -9.10 -2.96 6.26
C HIS A 10 -10.18 -1.93 6.64
N GLU A 11 -10.61 -1.93 7.92
CA GLU A 11 -11.56 -0.93 8.43
C GLU A 11 -10.97 0.48 8.33
N ALA A 12 -9.73 0.65 8.78
CA ALA A 12 -9.01 1.92 8.67
C ALA A 12 -8.79 2.35 7.22
N GLY A 13 -8.42 1.41 6.34
CA GLY A 13 -8.22 1.64 4.90
C GLY A 13 -9.50 2.13 4.22
N SER A 14 -10.61 1.44 4.47
CA SER A 14 -11.94 1.82 3.96
C SER A 14 -12.36 3.22 4.46
N LEU A 15 -12.21 3.48 5.76
CA LEU A 15 -12.55 4.78 6.35
C LEU A 15 -11.70 5.91 5.77
N ALA A 16 -10.39 5.72 5.62
CA ALA A 16 -9.49 6.72 5.06
C ALA A 16 -9.82 7.05 3.60
N GLY A 17 -10.18 6.03 2.80
CA GLY A 17 -10.64 6.20 1.43
C GLY A 17 -11.96 6.98 1.37
N HIS A 18 -12.93 6.63 2.21
CA HIS A 18 -14.20 7.36 2.34
C HIS A 18 -14.00 8.83 2.74
N LEU A 19 -13.13 9.09 3.72
CA LEU A 19 -12.81 10.44 4.21
C LEU A 19 -11.88 11.23 3.29
N LYS A 20 -11.38 10.62 2.20
CA LYS A 20 -10.49 11.28 1.22
C LYS A 20 -9.26 11.92 1.86
N LEU A 21 -8.58 11.17 2.72
CA LEU A 21 -7.40 11.65 3.45
C LEU A 21 -6.17 11.82 2.54
N GLY A 22 -6.18 12.80 1.62
CA GLY A 22 -5.11 13.02 0.63
C GLY A 22 -3.76 13.52 1.17
N LYS A 23 -3.54 13.45 2.48
CA LYS A 23 -2.22 13.64 3.09
C LYS A 23 -1.67 12.35 3.70
N LEU A 24 -2.46 11.27 3.69
CA LEU A 24 -2.05 9.95 4.16
C LEU A 24 -1.34 9.22 3.02
N ILE A 25 -0.11 8.80 3.28
CA ILE A 25 0.71 7.99 2.38
C ILE A 25 1.15 6.76 3.17
N TYR A 26 0.81 5.58 2.68
CA TYR A 26 1.22 4.30 3.25
C TYR A 26 2.23 3.63 2.32
N LEU A 27 3.47 3.48 2.79
CA LEU A 27 4.50 2.67 2.15
C LEU A 27 4.31 1.22 2.60
N TYR A 28 3.93 0.34 1.67
CA TYR A 28 3.80 -1.09 1.89
C TYR A 28 5.07 -1.79 1.42
N ASP A 29 5.83 -2.34 2.37
CA ASP A 29 6.96 -3.23 2.12
C ASP A 29 6.44 -4.62 1.72
N ASP A 30 6.54 -4.92 0.43
CA ASP A 30 6.04 -6.13 -0.21
C ASP A 30 7.22 -7.05 -0.55
N ASN A 31 7.58 -7.91 0.41
CA ASN A 31 8.74 -8.80 0.31
C ASN A 31 8.35 -10.30 0.23
N GLU A 32 7.04 -10.57 0.09
CA GLU A 32 6.45 -11.91 0.02
C GLU A 32 6.77 -12.84 1.22
N ILE A 33 7.20 -12.28 2.36
CA ILE A 33 7.63 -13.02 3.54
C ILE A 33 6.89 -12.54 4.80
N THR A 34 6.36 -13.52 5.53
CA THR A 34 5.84 -13.34 6.89
C THR A 34 6.72 -14.06 7.90
N ILE A 35 6.44 -13.87 9.19
CA ILE A 35 7.14 -14.59 10.27
C ILE A 35 6.95 -16.12 10.17
N ASP A 36 5.80 -16.57 9.65
CA ASP A 36 5.45 -17.98 9.48
C ASP A 36 5.94 -18.57 8.14
N GLY A 37 6.62 -17.77 7.32
CA GLY A 37 7.15 -18.18 6.00
C GLY A 37 6.57 -17.36 4.85
N SER A 38 6.61 -17.91 3.64
CA SER A 38 6.11 -17.24 2.44
C SER A 38 4.64 -16.84 2.58
N THR A 39 4.30 -15.64 2.12
CA THR A 39 2.92 -15.15 2.03
C THR A 39 2.01 -16.11 1.27
N SER A 40 2.54 -16.82 0.26
CA SER A 40 1.78 -17.79 -0.55
C SER A 40 1.07 -18.90 0.24
N LEU A 41 1.49 -19.14 1.50
CA LEU A 41 0.86 -20.10 2.40
C LEU A 41 -0.50 -19.63 2.94
N ALA A 42 -0.72 -18.32 3.06
CA ALA A 42 -1.89 -17.77 3.76
C ALA A 42 -2.41 -16.40 3.24
N PHE A 43 -1.71 -15.77 2.30
CA PHE A 43 -1.96 -14.42 1.82
C PHE A 43 -1.60 -14.29 0.34
N THR A 44 -2.62 -14.49 -0.50
CA THR A 44 -2.50 -14.54 -1.97
C THR A 44 -3.45 -13.56 -2.65
N GLU A 45 -3.95 -12.57 -1.92
CA GLU A 45 -4.89 -11.59 -2.45
C GLU A 45 -4.19 -10.49 -3.25
N ASP A 46 -4.96 -9.82 -4.11
CA ASP A 46 -4.53 -8.59 -4.76
C ASP A 46 -4.72 -7.41 -3.81
N VAL A 47 -3.69 -7.14 -3.00
CA VAL A 47 -3.63 -5.98 -2.10
C VAL A 47 -3.86 -4.68 -2.86
N THR A 48 -3.24 -4.53 -4.05
CA THR A 48 -3.35 -3.32 -4.84
C THR A 48 -4.79 -3.06 -5.30
N GLY A 49 -5.44 -4.08 -5.89
CA GLY A 49 -6.85 -4.00 -6.28
C GLY A 49 -7.79 -3.78 -5.09
N ARG A 50 -7.49 -4.32 -3.91
CA ARG A 50 -8.27 -4.06 -2.69
C ARG A 50 -8.19 -2.59 -2.26
N PHE A 51 -7.02 -1.96 -2.30
CA PHE A 51 -6.88 -0.54 -1.95
C PHE A 51 -7.48 0.38 -3.02
N GLU A 52 -7.39 0.03 -4.30
CA GLU A 52 -8.14 0.73 -5.36
C GLU A 52 -9.65 0.70 -5.07
N ALA A 53 -10.18 -0.45 -4.65
CA ALA A 53 -11.60 -0.59 -4.28
C ALA A 53 -11.99 0.25 -3.05
N TYR A 54 -11.06 0.53 -2.13
CA TYR A 54 -11.28 1.48 -1.03
C TYR A 54 -11.25 2.95 -1.50
N GLY A 55 -10.86 3.24 -2.74
CA GLY A 55 -10.76 4.60 -3.27
C GLY A 55 -9.41 5.26 -3.01
N TRP A 56 -8.35 4.48 -2.87
CA TRP A 56 -6.98 4.98 -2.75
C TRP A 56 -6.36 5.25 -4.13
N GLN A 57 -5.34 6.11 -4.17
CA GLN A 57 -4.33 6.02 -5.23
C GLN A 57 -3.40 4.86 -4.90
N VAL A 58 -3.06 4.06 -5.91
CA VAL A 58 -2.10 2.96 -5.77
C VAL A 58 -0.94 3.21 -6.72
N LEU A 59 0.28 3.19 -6.18
CA LEU A 59 1.53 3.31 -6.91
C LEU A 59 2.41 2.10 -6.61
N SER A 60 3.30 1.76 -7.54
CA SER A 60 4.23 0.63 -7.39
C SER A 60 5.66 1.07 -7.65
N VAL A 61 6.57 0.56 -6.85
CA VAL A 61 8.03 0.62 -7.03
C VAL A 61 8.54 -0.81 -7.07
N GLU A 62 9.09 -1.22 -8.21
CA GLU A 62 9.52 -2.61 -8.45
C GLU A 62 10.84 -2.99 -7.78
N ASP A 63 11.68 -2.01 -7.45
CA ASP A 63 12.95 -2.22 -6.73
C ASP A 63 13.01 -1.30 -5.51
N GLY A 64 12.86 -1.87 -4.32
CA GLY A 64 12.97 -1.16 -3.05
C GLY A 64 14.34 -0.54 -2.76
N ASN A 65 15.37 -0.88 -3.55
CA ASN A 65 16.68 -0.25 -3.47
C ASN A 65 16.83 0.97 -4.40
N ASP A 66 15.88 1.19 -5.32
CA ASP A 66 15.85 2.38 -6.17
C ASP A 66 15.25 3.57 -5.42
N HIS A 67 16.12 4.30 -4.72
CA HIS A 67 15.73 5.50 -3.98
C HIS A 67 15.12 6.59 -4.88
N ALA A 68 15.51 6.67 -6.16
CA ALA A 68 14.98 7.68 -7.08
C ALA A 68 13.55 7.34 -7.50
N ALA A 69 13.24 6.06 -7.69
CA ALA A 69 11.88 5.57 -7.91
C ALA A 69 11.00 5.82 -6.69
N ILE A 70 11.49 5.52 -5.48
CA ILE A 70 10.76 5.78 -4.22
C ILE A 70 10.46 7.27 -4.05
N ASP A 71 11.46 8.15 -4.23
CA ASP A 71 11.24 9.59 -4.10
C ASP A 71 10.25 10.11 -5.16
N THR A 72 10.27 9.53 -6.37
CA THR A 72 9.30 9.87 -7.41
C THR A 72 7.88 9.44 -7.05
N ALA A 73 7.69 8.22 -6.55
CA ALA A 73 6.39 7.74 -6.09
C ALA A 73 5.86 8.59 -4.92
N ILE A 74 6.71 8.98 -3.96
CA ILE A 74 6.31 9.85 -2.84
C ILE A 74 5.92 11.24 -3.33
N ARG A 75 6.65 11.80 -4.32
CA ARG A 75 6.29 13.09 -4.93
C ARG A 75 4.94 13.01 -5.64
N GLU A 76 4.67 11.94 -6.37
CA GLU A 76 3.38 11.70 -7.02
C GLU A 76 2.25 11.54 -6.00
N ALA A 77 2.46 10.73 -4.95
CA ALA A 77 1.50 10.55 -3.85
C ALA A 77 1.15 11.86 -3.13
N LYS A 78 2.12 12.78 -2.97
CA LYS A 78 1.88 14.11 -2.39
C LYS A 78 1.11 15.04 -3.33
N ALA A 79 1.16 14.80 -4.63
CA ALA A 79 0.45 15.62 -5.63
C ALA A 79 -1.04 15.24 -5.71
N GLU A 80 -1.40 14.01 -5.36
CA GLU A 80 -2.79 13.60 -5.17
C GLU A 80 -3.31 14.07 -3.81
N THR A 81 -4.22 15.03 -3.82
CA THR A 81 -4.77 15.63 -2.59
C THR A 81 -6.19 15.17 -2.27
N ASN A 82 -6.81 14.36 -3.13
CA ASN A 82 -8.23 13.96 -3.00
C ASN A 82 -8.42 12.52 -2.53
N ARG A 83 -7.34 11.73 -2.43
CA ARG A 83 -7.38 10.32 -2.02
C ARG A 83 -6.12 9.99 -1.22
N PRO A 84 -6.21 9.13 -0.19
CA PRO A 84 -5.01 8.56 0.43
C PRO A 84 -4.24 7.71 -0.60
N THR A 85 -2.93 7.55 -0.40
CA THR A 85 -2.07 6.83 -1.34
C THR A 85 -1.41 5.62 -0.70
N LEU A 86 -1.47 4.47 -1.37
CA LEU A 86 -0.68 3.29 -1.09
C LEU A 86 0.46 3.24 -2.10
N ILE A 87 1.69 3.11 -1.63
CA ILE A 87 2.86 2.86 -2.47
C ILE A 87 3.36 1.45 -2.12
N ARG A 88 3.16 0.50 -3.02
CA ARG A 88 3.72 -0.85 -2.93
C ARG A 88 5.20 -0.78 -3.32
N VAL A 89 6.09 -1.16 -2.42
CA VAL A 89 7.53 -1.22 -2.65
C VAL A 89 7.94 -2.68 -2.59
N HIS A 90 8.29 -3.24 -3.74
CA HIS A 90 8.74 -4.63 -3.83
C HIS A 90 10.21 -4.72 -3.39
N SER A 91 10.52 -5.55 -2.40
CA SER A 91 11.87 -5.64 -1.78
C SER A 91 12.39 -7.06 -1.63
#